data_AF-A0A3D3E4M4-F1
#
_entry.id   AF-A0A3D3E4M4-F1
#
_cell.length_a   1.000
_cell.length_b   1.000
_cell.length_c   1.000
_cell.angle_alpha   90.00
_cell.angle_beta   90.00
_cell.angle_gamma   90.00
#
_symmetry.space_group_name_H-M   'P 1'
#
loop_
_entity.id
_entity.type
_entity.pdbx_description
1 polymer ?
#
loop_
_entity_poly.entity_id
_entity_poly.type
_entity_poly.pdbx_seq_one_letter_code
_entity_poly.pdbx_strand_id
1 'polypeptide(L)'
;DSFGDEFDAQVWLVDMSARLKRYVKKPEERLELLRMVHQEATRAQLSPELVISVIHVESAFNPYAVSYVGAQGLMQVMPFWKKELGRKGD
;
A
#
# COMPACT_ATOMS: atom_id res chain seq x y z
N ASP A 1 10.28 -3.86 -13.81
CA ASP A 1 9.60 -4.59 -12.72
C ASP A 1 10.30 -4.27 -11.41
N SER A 2 9.60 -4.19 -10.28
CA SER A 2 10.23 -3.89 -8.97
C SER A 2 10.80 -5.13 -8.29
N PHE A 3 10.40 -6.31 -8.74
CA PHE A 3 10.94 -7.58 -8.28
C PHE A 3 12.25 -7.88 -9.02
N GLY A 4 13.20 -8.52 -8.33
CA GLY A 4 14.47 -8.95 -8.92
C GLY A 4 14.33 -10.19 -9.82
N ASP A 5 13.31 -11.02 -9.57
CA ASP A 5 13.04 -12.27 -10.26
C ASP A 5 11.51 -12.54 -10.33
N GLU A 6 11.03 -13.18 -11.39
CA GLU A 6 9.61 -13.46 -11.61
C GLU A 6 9.04 -14.51 -10.64
N PHE A 7 9.86 -15.51 -10.28
CA PHE A 7 9.48 -16.53 -9.31
C PHE A 7 9.36 -15.91 -7.91
N ASP A 8 10.31 -15.04 -7.53
CA ASP A 8 10.25 -14.28 -6.26
C ASP A 8 8.98 -13.43 -6.20
N ALA A 9 8.62 -12.77 -7.30
CA ALA A 9 7.39 -12.00 -7.40
C ALA A 9 6.16 -12.87 -7.15
N GLN A 10 6.09 -14.04 -7.79
CA GLN A 10 4.96 -14.94 -7.67
C GLN A 10 4.82 -15.50 -6.24
N VAL A 11 5.92 -15.93 -5.63
CA VAL A 11 5.93 -16.45 -4.26
C VAL A 11 5.46 -15.39 -3.27
N TRP A 12 6.02 -14.18 -3.36
CA TRP A 12 5.66 -13.07 -2.46
C TRP A 12 4.20 -12.65 -2.62
N LEU A 13 3.73 -12.49 -3.87
CA LEU A 13 2.34 -12.09 -4.14
C LEU A 13 1.32 -13.13 -3.65
N VAL A 14 1.61 -14.42 -3.78
CA VAL A 14 0.72 -15.49 -3.31
C VAL A 14 0.64 -15.50 -1.78
N ASP A 15 1.78 -15.44 -1.08
CA ASP A 15 1.82 -15.42 0.38
C ASP A 15 1.10 -14.18 0.93
N MET A 16 1.45 -12.99 0.44
CA MET A 16 0.83 -11.75 0.92
C MET A 16 -0.66 -11.67 0.58
N SER A 17 -1.09 -12.13 -0.60
CA SER A 17 -2.52 -12.16 -0.95
C SER A 17 -3.33 -13.05 -0.01
N ALA A 18 -2.77 -14.19 0.43
CA ALA A 18 -3.42 -15.06 1.40
C ALA A 18 -3.61 -14.35 2.75
N ARG A 19 -2.60 -13.61 3.22
CA ARG A 19 -2.65 -12.85 4.50
C ARG A 19 -3.68 -11.72 4.47
N LEU A 20 -3.81 -11.03 3.33
CA LEU A 20 -4.74 -9.91 3.16
C LEU A 20 -6.20 -10.31 2.97
N LYS A 21 -6.51 -11.61 2.80
CA LYS A 21 -7.87 -12.13 2.53
C LYS A 21 -8.93 -11.69 3.55
N ARG A 22 -8.55 -11.46 4.81
CA ARG A 22 -9.47 -10.97 5.85
C ARG A 22 -9.93 -9.54 5.59
N TYR A 23 -9.07 -8.69 5.02
CA TYR A 23 -9.27 -7.25 4.89
C TYR A 23 -9.79 -6.86 3.50
N VAL A 24 -9.16 -7.37 2.44
CA VAL A 24 -9.51 -7.09 1.05
C VAL A 24 -10.09 -8.36 0.43
N LYS A 25 -11.38 -8.36 0.08
CA LYS A 25 -12.12 -9.58 -0.28
C LYS A 25 -11.83 -10.07 -1.69
N LYS A 26 -11.66 -9.16 -2.64
CA LYS A 26 -11.45 -9.49 -4.04
C LYS A 26 -9.98 -9.82 -4.31
N PRO A 27 -9.66 -11.00 -4.90
CA PRO A 27 -8.28 -11.37 -5.24
C PRO A 27 -7.55 -10.36 -6.12
N GLU A 28 -8.24 -9.82 -7.11
CA GLU A 28 -7.73 -8.83 -8.05
C GLU A 28 -7.29 -7.54 -7.34
N GLU A 29 -8.12 -7.01 -6.43
CA GLU A 29 -7.80 -5.83 -5.62
C GLU A 29 -6.60 -6.08 -4.69
N ARG A 30 -6.46 -7.30 -4.13
CA ARG A 30 -5.28 -7.68 -3.33
C ARG A 30 -4.01 -7.63 -4.16
N LEU A 31 -4.04 -8.24 -5.35
CA LEU A 31 -2.86 -8.31 -6.21
C LEU A 31 -2.48 -6.92 -6.76
N GLU A 32 -3.45 -6.10 -7.12
CA GLU A 32 -3.22 -4.72 -7.53
C GLU A 32 -2.57 -3.90 -6.42
N LEU A 33 -3.15 -3.94 -5.21
CA LEU A 33 -2.60 -3.26 -4.04
C LEU A 33 -1.17 -3.71 -3.74
N LEU A 34 -0.92 -5.02 -3.70
CA LEU A 34 0.39 -5.58 -3.37
C LEU A 34 1.45 -5.20 -4.41
N ARG A 35 1.11 -5.16 -5.70
CA ARG A 35 2.02 -4.66 -6.74
C ARG A 35 2.33 -3.18 -6.56
N MET A 36 1.32 -2.34 -6.31
CA MET A 36 1.54 -0.91 -6.07
C MET A 36 2.42 -0.68 -4.84
N VAL A 37 2.14 -1.37 -3.74
CA VAL A 37 2.93 -1.26 -2.51
C VAL A 37 4.38 -1.68 -2.76
N HIS A 38 4.59 -2.81 -3.42
CA HIS A 38 5.95 -3.27 -3.72
C HIS A 38 6.71 -2.27 -4.60
N GLN A 39 6.07 -1.74 -5.65
CA GLN A 39 6.68 -0.76 -6.55
C GLN A 39 7.07 0.53 -5.84
N GLU A 40 6.14 1.13 -5.08
CA GLU A 40 6.41 2.41 -4.40
C GLU A 40 7.34 2.25 -3.20
N ALA A 41 7.27 1.14 -2.45
CA ALA A 41 8.23 0.83 -1.39
C ALA A 41 9.65 0.68 -1.95
N THR A 42 9.80 -0.07 -3.04
CA THR A 42 11.10 -0.24 -3.73
C THR A 42 11.66 1.10 -4.20
N ARG A 43 10.83 1.95 -4.83
CA ARG A 43 11.22 3.30 -5.25
C ARG A 43 11.69 4.17 -4.08
N ALA A 44 11.04 4.04 -2.94
CA ALA A 44 11.38 4.76 -1.71
C ALA A 44 12.51 4.11 -0.89
N GLN A 45 13.09 2.98 -1.36
CA GLN A 45 14.09 2.20 -0.64
C GLN A 45 13.59 1.71 0.73
N LEU A 46 12.30 1.38 0.82
CA LEU A 46 11.64 0.83 2.00
C LEU A 46 11.28 -0.64 1.78
N SER A 47 11.19 -1.41 2.86
CA SER A 47 10.64 -2.76 2.82
C SER A 47 9.14 -2.71 2.48
N PRO A 48 8.65 -3.51 1.51
CA PRO A 48 7.22 -3.65 1.24
C PRO A 48 6.41 -4.07 2.48
N GLU A 49 6.95 -4.96 3.32
CA GLU A 49 6.32 -5.44 4.55
C GLU A 49 6.11 -4.30 5.57
N LEU A 50 7.06 -3.37 5.65
CA LEU A 50 6.92 -2.18 6.49
C LEU A 50 5.73 -1.33 6.01
N VAL A 51 5.63 -1.06 4.70
CA VAL A 51 4.53 -0.28 4.14
C VAL A 51 3.17 -0.99 4.34
N ILE A 52 3.11 -2.31 4.12
CA ILE A 52 1.90 -3.11 4.41
C ILE A 52 1.52 -3.01 5.89
N SER A 53 2.50 -3.06 6.79
CA SER A 53 2.26 -2.97 8.24
C SER A 53 1.68 -1.62 8.64
N VAL A 54 2.19 -0.53 8.05
CA VAL A 54 1.62 0.82 8.26
C VAL A 54 0.18 0.88 7.74
N ILE A 55 -0.08 0.45 6.51
CA ILE A 55 -1.44 0.44 5.93
C ILE A 55 -2.42 -0.34 6.82
N HIS A 56 -1.99 -1.49 7.35
CA HIS A 56 -2.81 -2.30 8.23
C HIS A 56 -3.19 -1.54 9.52
N VAL A 57 -2.21 -0.91 10.18
CA VAL A 57 -2.44 -0.17 11.43
C VAL A 57 -3.31 1.07 11.19
N GLU A 58 -3.08 1.79 10.09
CA GLU A 58 -3.73 3.08 9.84
C GLU A 58 -5.18 2.96 9.35
N SER A 59 -5.48 1.97 8.50
CA SER A 59 -6.79 1.88 7.85
C SER A 59 -7.39 0.49 7.78
N ALA A 60 -6.68 -0.54 8.25
CA ALA A 60 -7.01 -1.94 8.00
C ALA A 60 -7.27 -2.23 6.51
N PHE A 61 -6.48 -1.61 5.63
CA PHE A 61 -6.58 -1.70 4.16
C PHE A 61 -7.85 -1.08 3.56
N ASN A 62 -8.49 -0.12 4.24
CA ASN A 62 -9.63 0.61 3.68
C ASN A 62 -9.15 1.84 2.87
N PRO A 63 -9.27 1.84 1.53
CA PRO A 63 -8.84 2.98 0.69
C PRO A 63 -9.71 4.22 0.86
N TYR A 64 -10.91 4.09 1.46
CA TYR A 64 -11.86 5.18 1.70
C TYR A 64 -11.88 5.65 3.15
N ALA A 65 -10.93 5.21 3.99
CA ALA A 65 -10.88 5.63 5.39
C ALA A 65 -10.68 7.14 5.53
N VAL A 66 -11.50 7.78 6.37
CA VAL A 66 -11.37 9.19 6.75
C VAL A 66 -11.46 9.29 8.26
N SER A 67 -10.42 9.81 8.92
CA SER A 67 -10.43 10.02 10.37
C SER A 67 -11.22 11.27 10.76
N TYR A 68 -11.54 11.37 12.05
CA TYR A 68 -12.22 12.56 12.62
C TYR A 68 -11.46 13.86 12.36
N VAL A 69 -10.13 13.81 12.31
CA VAL A 69 -9.26 14.97 12.06
C VAL A 69 -8.91 15.16 10.57
N GLY A 70 -9.52 14.35 9.68
CA GLY A 70 -9.42 14.52 8.24
C GLY A 70 -8.23 13.83 7.57
N ALA A 71 -7.56 12.88 8.24
CA ALA A 71 -6.57 12.00 7.62
C ALA A 71 -7.27 11.04 6.64
N GLN A 72 -6.64 10.72 5.50
CA GLN A 72 -7.33 10.02 4.39
C GLN A 72 -6.59 8.79 3.84
N GLY A 73 -7.36 7.79 3.45
CA GLY A 73 -6.93 6.65 2.65
C GLY A 73 -6.13 5.59 3.42
N LEU A 74 -5.42 4.76 2.66
CA LEU A 74 -4.74 3.56 3.17
C LEU A 74 -3.72 3.84 4.28
N MET A 75 -2.98 4.94 4.18
CA MET A 75 -1.93 5.33 5.12
C MET A 75 -2.32 6.55 5.97
N GLN A 76 -3.61 6.95 5.96
CA GLN A 76 -4.10 8.11 6.70
C GLN A 76 -3.24 9.37 6.50
N VAL A 77 -2.99 9.72 5.24
CA VAL A 77 -2.20 10.91 4.91
C VAL A 77 -3.03 12.17 5.18
N MET A 78 -2.44 13.14 5.88
CA MET A 78 -3.11 14.42 6.14
C MET A 78 -3.14 15.29 4.88
N PRO A 79 -4.29 15.89 4.53
CA PRO A 79 -4.43 16.71 3.31
C PRO A 79 -3.47 17.90 3.20
N PHE A 80 -3.01 18.46 4.33
CA PHE A 80 -2.09 19.60 4.30
C PHE A 80 -0.72 19.22 3.71
N TRP A 81 -0.28 17.96 3.80
CA TRP A 81 0.98 17.50 3.20
C TRP A 81 1.02 17.70 1.69
N LYS A 82 -0.14 17.77 1.01
CA LYS A 82 -0.18 18.11 -0.42
C LYS A 82 0.43 19.48 -0.72
N LYS A 83 0.35 20.42 0.22
CA LYS A 83 0.93 21.77 0.06
C LYS A 83 2.42 21.80 0.41
N GLU A 84 2.83 21.00 1.40
CA GLU A 84 4.20 20.99 1.93
C GLU A 84 5.16 20.09 1.11
N LEU A 85 4.65 18.97 0.58
CA LEU A 85 5.43 17.95 -0.12
C LEU A 85 5.02 17.80 -1.59
N GLY A 86 4.00 18.55 -2.04
CA GLY A 86 3.46 18.43 -3.39
C GLY A 86 4.55 18.58 -4.44
N ARG A 87 4.64 17.58 -5.33
CA ARG A 87 5.41 17.74 -6.57
C ARG A 87 4.66 18.74 -7.45
N LYS A 88 5.38 19.67 -8.10
CA LYS A 88 4.77 20.54 -9.11
C LYS A 88 4.18 19.67 -10.23
N GLY A 89 2.86 19.54 -10.30
CA GLY A 89 2.17 18.85 -11.40
C GLY A 89 0.96 17.99 -11.03
N ASP A 90 0.66 17.77 -9.74
CA ASP A 90 -0.54 17.06 -9.28
C ASP A 90 -1.74 18.00 -9.02
#